data_AF-A0A2N2AU26-F1
#
_entry.id   AF-A0A2N2AU26-F1
#
_cell.length_a   1.000
_cell.length_b   1.000
_cell.length_c   1.000
_cell.angle_alpha   90.00
_cell.angle_beta   90.00
_cell.angle_gamma   90.00
#
_symmetry.space_group_name_H-M   'P 1'
#
loop_
_entity.id
_entity.type
_entity.pdbx_description
1 polymer ?
#
loop_
_entity_poly.entity_id
_entity_poly.type
_entity_poly.pdbx_seq_one_letter_code
_entity_poly.pdbx_strand_id
1 'polypeptide(L)'
;MGSFYLILHDTIFVYSRHVETIMRGRGMMERREQIANYLKQYKAQDVKLLYELMVKILLGNNDFRLVENAERDDLRPVIENETGKKIGFLLDTVIGKDGLKIYNKIEELEYSAIKLNKAQRVELMADVLGDDTLFEGFCLTFYDTDDVLQHLCENFGCPERYKELLQDEVYQKRKKYMRMIADYAMAAVNLYGVIHISELETLIHEHENRLDNNGYNHLDGNYINTVMFTPEFLCTCTLHQLIGDSVPVVCTSMDGFLLHNSFMDAYQDEQEEMFKFFTGTKRDLTEKDLARFYKSVGDSSFRMLYEDAGSKQMYRPTKKELLRYVDENYYEISNAEKQMRRYIEEKFLNDFATVAQKLGKSVKECVDDFMKEIHNQATDMGKAGEERDPHEYVQYVFESIHGYGIDFKGINQANEFLRYVMKVMNSVRLWCNHGFTPDEMMHQTPIYPETTTIVPGSSHAAKMLAEGREQLEQMGMNIDLDTTATVIPTISFENGINGMMKKNIKKVYPNDPCPCCSGKKFKKCCGNL
;
A
#
# COMPACT_ATOMS: atom_id res chain seq x y z
N MET A 1 40.76 -56.23 -8.71
CA MET A 1 40.49 -55.09 -9.62
C MET A 1 39.46 -54.09 -9.09
N GLY A 2 38.46 -54.48 -8.27
CA GLY A 2 37.44 -53.55 -7.75
C GLY A 2 37.93 -52.51 -6.70
N SER A 3 38.95 -52.82 -5.89
CA SER A 3 39.40 -51.91 -4.82
C SER A 3 40.33 -50.78 -5.32
N PHE A 4 40.97 -50.94 -6.48
CA PHE A 4 41.78 -49.88 -7.10
C PHE A 4 40.92 -48.85 -7.83
N TYR A 5 39.77 -49.26 -8.37
CA TYR A 5 38.84 -48.37 -9.09
C TYR A 5 38.12 -47.39 -8.15
N LEU A 6 37.72 -47.83 -6.95
CA LEU A 6 37.14 -46.93 -5.94
C LEU A 6 38.14 -45.87 -5.45
N ILE A 7 39.39 -46.27 -5.17
CA ILE A 7 40.42 -45.34 -4.69
C ILE A 7 40.78 -44.32 -5.78
N LEU A 8 40.87 -44.72 -7.04
CA LEU A 8 41.10 -43.79 -8.15
C LEU A 8 39.92 -42.83 -8.36
N HIS A 9 38.68 -43.29 -8.23
CA HIS A 9 37.49 -42.43 -8.40
C HIS A 9 37.38 -41.39 -7.28
N ASP A 10 37.60 -41.78 -6.02
CA ASP A 10 37.60 -40.86 -4.87
C ASP A 10 38.78 -39.88 -4.93
N THR A 11 39.96 -40.34 -5.36
CA THR A 11 41.15 -39.46 -5.48
C THR A 11 40.99 -38.45 -6.62
N ILE A 12 40.43 -38.85 -7.76
CA ILE A 12 40.15 -37.93 -8.89
C ILE A 12 39.07 -36.92 -8.51
N PHE A 13 38.01 -37.34 -7.78
CA PHE A 13 36.94 -36.45 -7.34
C PHE A 13 37.42 -35.41 -6.32
N VAL A 14 38.24 -35.84 -5.35
CA VAL A 14 38.88 -34.94 -4.37
C VAL A 14 39.86 -33.98 -5.05
N TYR A 15 40.65 -34.46 -6.02
CA TYR A 15 41.58 -33.61 -6.76
C TYR A 15 40.86 -32.60 -7.66
N SER A 16 39.75 -32.99 -8.31
CA SER A 16 38.90 -32.09 -9.10
C SER A 16 38.32 -30.96 -8.24
N ARG A 17 37.72 -31.30 -7.09
CA ARG A 17 37.22 -30.29 -6.14
C ARG A 17 38.33 -29.38 -5.61
N HIS A 18 39.52 -29.93 -5.36
CA HIS A 18 40.66 -29.14 -4.88
C HIS A 18 41.17 -28.16 -5.94
N VAL A 19 41.25 -28.60 -7.21
CA VAL A 19 41.63 -27.73 -8.34
C VAL A 19 40.56 -26.66 -8.58
N GLU A 20 39.27 -27.00 -8.53
CA GLU A 20 38.18 -26.02 -8.62
C GLU A 20 38.21 -25.00 -7.48
N THR A 21 38.49 -25.44 -6.24
CA THR A 21 38.62 -24.55 -5.08
C THR A 21 39.80 -23.58 -5.24
N ILE A 22 40.94 -24.06 -5.76
CA ILE A 22 42.11 -23.22 -6.04
C ILE A 22 41.82 -22.22 -7.16
N MET A 23 41.15 -22.64 -8.24
CA MET A 23 40.78 -21.77 -9.35
C MET A 23 39.74 -20.72 -8.93
N ARG A 24 38.74 -21.08 -8.13
CA ARG A 24 37.77 -20.14 -7.53
C ARG A 24 38.47 -19.14 -6.61
N GLY A 25 39.37 -19.60 -5.75
CA GLY A 25 40.16 -18.72 -4.86
C GLY A 25 41.06 -17.74 -5.63
N ARG A 26 41.63 -18.17 -6.76
CA ARG A 26 42.44 -17.31 -7.63
C ARG A 26 41.59 -16.27 -8.36
N GLY A 27 40.44 -16.67 -8.91
CA GLY A 27 39.49 -15.74 -9.53
C GLY A 27 38.94 -14.71 -8.54
N MET A 28 38.64 -15.12 -7.31
CA MET A 28 38.24 -14.20 -6.23
C MET A 28 39.32 -13.17 -5.90
N MET A 29 40.59 -13.59 -5.75
CA MET A 29 41.70 -12.65 -5.51
C MET A 29 41.86 -11.64 -6.65
N GLU A 30 41.75 -12.09 -7.89
CA GLU A 30 41.84 -11.20 -9.07
C GLU A 30 40.69 -10.18 -9.10
N ARG A 31 39.44 -10.61 -8.82
CA ARG A 31 38.26 -9.72 -8.75
C ARG A 31 38.38 -8.69 -7.61
N ARG A 32 38.75 -9.14 -6.41
CA ARG A 32 38.96 -8.29 -5.24
C ARG A 32 39.98 -7.19 -5.54
N GLU A 33 41.11 -7.55 -6.14
CA GLU A 33 42.17 -6.59 -6.46
C GLU A 33 41.72 -5.55 -7.50
N GLN A 34 40.99 -5.97 -8.53
CA GLN A 34 40.41 -5.07 -9.53
C GLN A 34 39.46 -4.04 -8.89
N ILE A 35 38.53 -4.49 -8.06
CA ILE A 35 37.57 -3.63 -7.35
C ILE A 35 38.31 -2.64 -6.43
N ALA A 36 39.27 -3.12 -5.64
CA ALA A 36 40.05 -2.26 -4.76
C ALA A 36 40.82 -1.18 -5.53
N ASN A 37 41.41 -1.54 -6.67
CA ASN A 37 42.17 -0.60 -7.51
C ASN A 37 41.27 0.43 -8.20
N TYR A 38 40.06 0.05 -8.59
CA TYR A 38 39.05 0.98 -9.11
C TYR A 38 38.62 1.98 -8.03
N LEU A 39 38.21 1.49 -6.85
CA LEU A 39 37.72 2.32 -5.76
C LEU A 39 38.78 3.28 -5.18
N LYS A 40 40.07 2.93 -5.26
CA LYS A 40 41.18 3.81 -4.86
C LYS A 40 41.21 5.13 -5.63
N GLN A 41 40.64 5.19 -6.83
CA GLN A 41 40.63 6.39 -7.69
C GLN A 41 39.68 7.48 -7.19
N TYR A 42 38.62 7.11 -6.47
CA TYR A 42 37.63 8.04 -5.94
C TYR A 42 38.15 8.91 -4.79
N LYS A 43 37.50 10.05 -4.53
CA LYS A 43 37.81 10.86 -3.35
C LYS A 43 37.32 10.15 -2.08
N ALA A 44 37.89 10.53 -0.94
CA ALA A 44 37.55 9.89 0.35
C ALA A 44 36.07 10.01 0.72
N GLN A 45 35.40 11.09 0.30
CA GLN A 45 33.96 11.30 0.52
C GLN A 45 33.10 10.37 -0.34
N ASP A 46 33.44 10.18 -1.61
CA ASP A 46 32.71 9.29 -2.51
C ASP A 46 32.86 7.82 -2.06
N VAL A 47 34.08 7.42 -1.67
CA VAL A 47 34.34 6.10 -1.05
C VAL A 47 33.53 5.91 0.23
N LYS A 48 33.35 6.96 1.03
CA LYS A 48 32.53 6.89 2.23
C LYS A 48 31.06 6.63 1.88
N LEU A 49 30.51 7.36 0.93
CA LEU A 49 29.12 7.18 0.48
C LEU A 49 28.88 5.78 -0.08
N LEU A 50 29.77 5.31 -0.96
CA LEU A 50 29.70 3.97 -1.54
C LEU A 50 29.78 2.87 -0.47
N TYR A 51 30.64 3.04 0.53
CA TYR A 51 30.72 2.12 1.66
C TYR A 51 29.43 2.11 2.48
N GLU A 52 28.90 3.27 2.85
CA GLU A 52 27.64 3.38 3.62
C GLU A 52 26.46 2.74 2.87
N LEU A 53 26.39 2.93 1.55
CA LEU A 53 25.38 2.30 0.71
C LEU A 53 25.56 0.77 0.65
N MET A 54 26.78 0.29 0.41
CA MET A 54 27.07 -1.15 0.37
C MET A 54 26.70 -1.83 1.69
N VAL A 55 27.11 -1.24 2.82
CA VAL A 55 26.82 -1.76 4.14
C VAL A 55 25.32 -1.83 4.40
N LYS A 56 24.57 -0.76 4.10
CA LYS A 56 23.11 -0.72 4.28
C LYS A 56 22.41 -1.83 3.48
N ILE A 57 22.84 -2.06 2.25
CA ILE A 57 22.28 -3.13 1.40
C ILE A 57 22.68 -4.52 1.93
N LEU A 58 23.96 -4.72 2.25
CA LEU A 58 24.48 -6.02 2.68
C LEU A 58 23.85 -6.49 4.00
N LEU A 59 23.77 -5.61 4.99
CA LEU A 59 23.23 -5.93 6.32
C LEU A 59 21.70 -6.16 6.30
N GLY A 60 21.01 -5.76 5.23
CA GLY A 60 19.61 -6.12 4.99
C GLY A 60 19.41 -7.57 4.52
N ASN A 61 20.49 -8.33 4.27
CA ASN A 61 20.37 -9.73 3.88
C ASN A 61 20.08 -10.64 5.09
N ASN A 62 18.80 -10.90 5.34
CA ASN A 62 18.36 -11.67 6.49
C ASN A 62 18.73 -13.16 6.45
N ASP A 63 19.10 -13.72 5.29
CA ASP A 63 19.66 -15.07 5.23
C ASP A 63 21.02 -15.14 5.92
N PHE A 64 21.85 -14.09 5.82
CA PHE A 64 23.15 -14.03 6.53
C PHE A 64 22.96 -13.83 8.03
N ARG A 65 22.02 -12.96 8.44
CA ARG A 65 21.67 -12.75 9.86
C ARG A 65 21.13 -14.01 10.52
N LEU A 66 20.34 -14.80 9.79
CA LEU A 66 19.83 -16.09 10.26
C LEU A 66 20.97 -17.07 10.60
N VAL A 67 22.06 -17.05 9.85
CA VAL A 67 23.24 -17.89 10.14
C VAL A 67 24.03 -17.35 11.32
N GLU A 68 24.27 -16.04 11.36
CA GLU A 68 24.99 -15.40 12.47
C GLU A 68 24.31 -15.64 13.82
N ASN A 69 23.00 -15.45 13.87
CA ASN A 69 22.24 -15.54 15.11
C ASN A 69 21.66 -16.93 15.35
N ALA A 70 22.01 -17.96 14.58
CA ALA A 70 21.36 -19.27 14.62
C ALA A 70 21.17 -19.91 16.02
N GLU A 71 22.02 -19.60 17.00
CA GLU A 71 21.89 -20.08 18.39
C GLU A 71 20.99 -19.19 19.30
N ARG A 72 20.72 -17.96 18.88
CA ARG A 72 19.94 -16.92 19.60
C ARG A 72 18.70 -16.45 18.82
N ASP A 73 18.54 -16.90 17.58
CA ASP A 73 17.56 -16.36 16.65
C ASP A 73 16.21 -17.06 16.79
N ASP A 74 15.19 -16.27 17.11
CA ASP A 74 13.80 -16.71 17.19
C ASP A 74 13.14 -16.84 15.80
N LEU A 75 13.76 -16.34 14.73
CA LEU A 75 13.18 -16.35 13.39
C LEU A 75 12.98 -17.77 12.84
N ARG A 76 13.97 -18.64 12.98
CA ARG A 76 13.87 -20.02 12.46
C ARG A 76 12.66 -20.77 13.06
N PRO A 77 12.49 -20.85 14.39
CA PRO A 77 11.30 -21.47 14.98
C PRO A 77 9.98 -20.86 14.50
N VAL A 78 9.93 -19.54 14.32
CA VAL A 78 8.74 -18.83 13.83
C VAL A 78 8.43 -19.24 12.39
N ILE A 79 9.43 -19.21 11.50
CA ILE A 79 9.28 -19.59 10.08
C ILE A 79 8.84 -21.06 9.97
N GLU A 80 9.49 -21.97 10.70
CA GLU A 80 9.12 -23.39 10.67
C GLU A 80 7.69 -23.64 11.20
N ASN A 81 7.24 -22.84 12.17
CA ASN A 81 5.90 -22.92 12.73
C ASN A 81 4.83 -22.35 11.79
N GLU A 82 5.06 -21.16 11.20
CA GLU A 82 4.10 -20.53 10.27
C GLU A 82 3.95 -21.34 8.97
N THR A 83 5.07 -21.82 8.41
CA THR A 83 5.07 -22.56 7.14
C THR A 83 4.74 -24.05 7.31
N GLY A 84 4.94 -24.60 8.51
CA GLY A 84 4.94 -26.05 8.76
C GLY A 84 6.09 -26.80 8.07
N LYS A 85 7.10 -26.09 7.56
CA LYS A 85 8.26 -26.65 6.86
C LYS A 85 9.49 -26.57 7.74
N LYS A 86 10.29 -27.63 7.77
CA LYS A 86 11.58 -27.61 8.49
C LYS A 86 12.69 -27.08 7.60
N ILE A 87 13.55 -26.23 8.16
CA ILE A 87 14.79 -25.82 7.51
C ILE A 87 15.80 -26.96 7.69
N GLY A 88 15.82 -27.88 6.72
CA GLY A 88 16.53 -29.16 6.79
C GLY A 88 17.97 -29.16 6.28
N PHE A 89 18.49 -28.02 5.82
CA PHE A 89 19.85 -27.88 5.31
C PHE A 89 20.80 -27.29 6.37
N LEU A 90 22.11 -27.47 6.16
CA LEU A 90 23.15 -26.91 7.02
C LEU A 90 23.29 -25.40 6.73
N LEU A 91 23.29 -24.56 7.76
CA LEU A 91 23.34 -23.10 7.59
C LEU A 91 24.65 -22.60 6.96
N ASP A 92 25.75 -23.35 7.07
CA ASP A 92 27.01 -23.04 6.38
C ASP A 92 26.92 -23.17 4.84
N THR A 93 25.85 -23.79 4.32
CA THR A 93 25.52 -23.78 2.90
C THR A 93 24.91 -22.46 2.43
N VAL A 94 24.41 -21.63 3.34
CA VAL A 94 23.93 -20.27 3.05
C VAL A 94 25.14 -19.33 2.96
N ILE A 95 25.95 -19.27 4.01
CA ILE A 95 27.17 -18.46 4.03
C ILE A 95 28.33 -19.23 4.66
N GLY A 96 29.43 -19.33 3.91
CA GLY A 96 30.63 -19.99 4.37
C GLY A 96 31.35 -19.21 5.47
N LYS A 97 32.24 -19.88 6.21
CA LYS A 97 32.95 -19.30 7.37
C LYS A 97 33.71 -18.01 7.06
N ASP A 98 34.27 -17.88 5.87
CA ASP A 98 35.06 -16.69 5.51
C ASP A 98 34.18 -15.51 5.14
N GLY A 99 33.08 -15.75 4.40
CA GLY A 99 32.04 -14.74 4.16
C GLY A 99 31.40 -14.26 5.46
N LEU A 100 31.06 -15.18 6.37
CA LEU A 100 30.47 -14.86 7.67
C LEU A 100 31.41 -13.99 8.53
N LYS A 101 32.73 -14.24 8.51
CA LYS A 101 33.69 -13.35 9.19
C LYS A 101 33.68 -11.93 8.64
N ILE A 102 33.53 -11.76 7.33
CA ILE A 102 33.46 -10.44 6.69
C ILE A 102 32.15 -9.74 7.10
N TYR A 103 31.03 -10.46 7.02
CA TYR A 103 29.71 -9.98 7.41
C TYR A 103 29.69 -9.48 8.87
N ASN A 104 30.08 -10.33 9.82
CA ASN A 104 30.07 -10.00 11.26
C ASN A 104 31.02 -8.83 11.58
N LYS A 105 32.15 -8.74 10.88
CA LYS A 105 33.07 -7.61 11.03
C LYS A 105 32.42 -6.30 10.60
N ILE A 106 31.65 -6.29 9.52
CA ILE A 106 30.92 -5.10 9.07
C ILE A 106 29.84 -4.73 10.09
N GLU A 107 29.06 -5.72 10.56
CA GLU A 107 28.03 -5.49 11.57
C GLU A 107 28.60 -4.88 12.86
N GLU A 108 29.70 -5.43 13.39
CA GLU A 108 30.37 -4.91 14.59
C GLU A 108 30.88 -3.48 14.41
N LEU A 109 31.41 -3.16 13.21
CA LEU A 109 31.90 -1.82 12.89
C LEU A 109 30.78 -0.78 12.85
N GLU A 110 29.61 -1.15 12.31
CA GLU A 110 28.42 -0.31 12.29
C GLU A 110 27.83 -0.14 13.69
N TYR A 111 27.63 -1.23 14.42
CA TYR A 111 27.13 -1.20 15.79
C TYR A 111 28.00 -0.33 16.71
N SER A 112 29.33 -0.43 16.57
CA SER A 112 30.29 0.33 17.37
C SER A 112 30.55 1.76 16.85
N ALA A 113 29.91 2.17 15.75
CA ALA A 113 30.12 3.45 15.07
C ALA A 113 31.61 3.78 14.81
N ILE A 114 32.41 2.77 14.47
CA ILE A 114 33.86 2.91 14.31
C ILE A 114 34.19 3.73 13.07
N LYS A 115 35.02 4.78 13.23
CA LYS A 115 35.46 5.62 12.11
C LYS A 115 36.55 4.93 11.30
N LEU A 116 36.19 4.47 10.11
CA LEU A 116 37.12 3.92 9.13
C LEU A 116 37.78 5.01 8.27
N ASN A 117 39.03 4.78 7.89
CA ASN A 117 39.73 5.58 6.88
C ASN A 117 39.40 5.10 5.45
N LYS A 118 39.81 5.88 4.43
CA LYS A 118 39.55 5.56 3.01
C LYS A 118 40.03 4.16 2.62
N ALA A 119 41.26 3.79 3.00
CA ALA A 119 41.85 2.51 2.62
C ALA A 119 41.08 1.33 3.25
N GLN A 120 40.72 1.43 4.52
CA GLN A 120 39.92 0.40 5.21
C GLN A 120 38.56 0.19 4.55
N ARG A 121 37.86 1.28 4.17
CA ARG A 121 36.58 1.18 3.44
C ARG A 121 36.74 0.49 2.09
N VAL A 122 37.79 0.84 1.34
CA VAL A 122 38.07 0.22 0.03
C VAL A 122 38.32 -1.28 0.18
N GLU A 123 39.16 -1.69 1.15
CA GLU A 123 39.45 -3.11 1.33
C GLU A 123 38.20 -3.89 1.76
N LEU A 124 37.36 -3.36 2.65
CA LEU A 124 36.09 -4.00 3.03
C LEU A 124 35.11 -4.10 1.87
N MET A 125 34.96 -3.04 1.06
CA MET A 125 34.12 -3.11 -0.14
C MET A 125 34.63 -4.15 -1.12
N ALA A 126 35.95 -4.23 -1.32
CA ALA A 126 36.54 -5.25 -2.19
C ALA A 126 36.37 -6.68 -1.64
N ASP A 127 36.45 -6.86 -0.32
CA ASP A 127 36.20 -8.16 0.34
C ASP A 127 34.76 -8.64 0.09
N VAL A 128 33.76 -7.76 0.25
CA VAL A 128 32.34 -8.07 0.03
C VAL A 128 32.06 -8.32 -1.45
N LEU A 129 32.42 -7.36 -2.31
CA LEU A 129 32.04 -7.39 -3.72
C LEU A 129 32.86 -8.40 -4.52
N GLY A 130 34.02 -8.83 -4.01
CA GLY A 130 34.85 -9.87 -4.61
C GLY A 130 34.42 -11.30 -4.25
N ASP A 131 33.71 -11.49 -3.14
CA ASP A 131 33.19 -12.79 -2.69
C ASP A 131 31.89 -13.15 -3.43
N ASP A 132 31.75 -14.42 -3.85
CA ASP A 132 30.62 -14.87 -4.67
C ASP A 132 29.29 -14.87 -3.89
N THR A 133 29.32 -15.32 -2.64
CA THR A 133 28.12 -15.37 -1.78
C THR A 133 27.68 -13.98 -1.35
N LEU A 134 28.62 -13.17 -0.84
CA LEU A 134 28.29 -11.82 -0.38
C LEU A 134 27.84 -10.93 -1.53
N PHE A 135 28.42 -11.07 -2.72
CA PHE A 135 28.02 -10.31 -3.90
C PHE A 135 26.62 -10.67 -4.39
N GLU A 136 26.29 -11.96 -4.48
CA GLU A 136 24.93 -12.39 -4.85
C GLU A 136 23.92 -11.89 -3.81
N GLY A 137 24.21 -12.10 -2.52
CA GLY A 137 23.36 -11.64 -1.42
C GLY A 137 23.14 -10.12 -1.43
N PHE A 138 24.19 -9.35 -1.70
CA PHE A 138 24.11 -7.90 -1.92
C PHE A 138 23.19 -7.55 -3.10
N CYS A 139 23.31 -8.25 -4.23
CA CYS A 139 22.51 -7.98 -5.43
C CYS A 139 21.03 -8.40 -5.27
N LEU A 140 20.72 -9.39 -4.44
CA LEU A 140 19.34 -9.82 -4.14
C LEU A 140 18.62 -8.85 -3.21
N THR A 141 19.31 -8.28 -2.22
CA THR A 141 18.73 -7.29 -1.28
C THR A 141 18.44 -5.92 -1.93
N PHE A 142 18.88 -5.71 -3.18
CA PHE A 142 18.58 -4.49 -3.93
C PHE A 142 17.30 -4.66 -4.75
N TYR A 143 16.25 -3.89 -4.49
CA TYR A 143 14.92 -4.12 -5.07
C TYR A 143 14.64 -3.40 -6.38
N ASP A 144 15.46 -2.40 -6.71
CA ASP A 144 15.28 -1.60 -7.90
C ASP A 144 15.54 -2.43 -9.18
N THR A 145 15.31 -1.78 -10.32
CA THR A 145 15.51 -2.32 -11.65
C THR A 145 16.95 -2.79 -11.89
N ASP A 146 17.12 -3.73 -12.82
CA ASP A 146 18.45 -4.22 -13.21
C ASP A 146 19.33 -3.09 -13.76
N ASP A 147 18.73 -2.05 -14.37
CA ASP A 147 19.45 -0.89 -14.87
C ASP A 147 20.08 -0.07 -13.74
N VAL A 148 19.34 0.16 -12.64
CA VAL A 148 19.86 0.88 -11.48
C VAL A 148 20.94 0.04 -10.77
N LEU A 149 20.74 -1.27 -10.63
CA LEU A 149 21.75 -2.15 -10.03
C LEU A 149 23.01 -2.25 -10.91
N GLN A 150 22.85 -2.30 -12.23
CA GLN A 150 23.97 -2.26 -13.17
C GLN A 150 24.77 -0.96 -13.02
N HIS A 151 24.10 0.19 -12.93
CA HIS A 151 24.76 1.47 -12.70
C HIS A 151 25.44 1.53 -11.32
N LEU A 152 24.83 0.92 -10.30
CA LEU A 152 25.45 0.79 -8.99
C LEU A 152 26.75 -0.03 -9.07
N CYS A 153 26.74 -1.16 -9.77
CA CYS A 153 27.93 -1.99 -9.99
C CYS A 153 29.01 -1.28 -10.82
N GLU A 154 28.66 -0.39 -11.75
CA GLU A 154 29.63 0.49 -12.44
C GLU A 154 30.35 1.41 -11.47
N ASN A 155 29.61 2.01 -10.52
CA ASN A 155 30.18 2.88 -9.49
C ASN A 155 31.09 2.10 -8.51
N PHE A 156 30.84 0.81 -8.32
CA PHE A 156 31.70 -0.07 -7.53
C PHE A 156 32.88 -0.68 -8.31
N GLY A 157 32.92 -0.55 -9.64
CA GLY A 157 33.97 -1.14 -10.47
C GLY A 157 33.80 -2.65 -10.71
N CYS A 158 32.58 -3.17 -10.60
CA CYS A 158 32.25 -4.57 -10.85
C CYS A 158 31.10 -4.80 -11.87
N PRO A 159 30.96 -4.02 -12.95
CA PRO A 159 29.82 -4.16 -13.87
C PRO A 159 29.81 -5.50 -14.61
N GLU A 160 30.98 -6.03 -15.00
CA GLU A 160 31.07 -7.32 -15.69
C GLU A 160 30.70 -8.50 -14.78
N ARG A 161 31.03 -8.39 -13.49
CA ARG A 161 30.63 -9.38 -12.48
C ARG A 161 29.11 -9.46 -12.33
N TYR A 162 28.44 -8.31 -12.35
CA TYR A 162 26.98 -8.29 -12.32
C TYR A 162 26.38 -8.90 -13.59
N LYS A 163 26.96 -8.63 -14.77
CA LYS A 163 26.53 -9.26 -16.03
C LYS A 163 26.70 -10.78 -16.02
N GLU A 164 27.77 -11.30 -15.42
CA GLU A 164 27.95 -12.74 -15.21
C GLU A 164 26.86 -13.30 -14.31
N LEU A 165 26.58 -12.65 -13.17
CA LEU A 165 25.52 -13.07 -12.24
C LEU A 165 24.13 -13.05 -12.90
N LEU A 166 23.87 -12.08 -13.78
CA LEU A 166 22.63 -12.01 -14.55
C LEU A 166 22.41 -13.21 -15.48
N GLN A 167 23.45 -13.99 -15.81
CA GLN A 167 23.29 -15.23 -16.58
C GLN A 167 22.98 -16.46 -15.70
N ASP A 168 23.05 -16.33 -14.38
CA ASP A 168 22.79 -17.43 -13.46
C ASP A 168 21.29 -17.69 -13.28
N GLU A 169 20.85 -18.93 -13.55
CA GLU A 169 19.43 -19.31 -13.53
C GLU A 169 18.82 -19.27 -12.11
N VAL A 170 19.62 -19.60 -11.08
CA VAL A 170 19.16 -19.61 -9.68
C VAL A 170 18.99 -18.17 -9.20
N TYR A 171 19.96 -17.30 -9.48
CA TYR A 171 19.89 -15.87 -9.20
C TYR A 171 18.67 -15.24 -9.87
N GLN A 172 18.44 -15.51 -11.17
CA GLN A 172 17.26 -15.01 -11.89
C GLN A 172 15.95 -15.44 -11.22
N LYS A 173 15.86 -16.69 -10.76
CA LYS A 173 14.68 -17.21 -10.04
C LYS A 173 14.47 -16.50 -8.70
N ARG A 174 15.52 -16.37 -7.88
CA ARG A 174 15.49 -15.64 -6.60
C ARG A 174 15.09 -14.18 -6.81
N LYS A 175 15.71 -13.49 -7.78
CA LYS A 175 15.42 -12.10 -8.11
C LYS A 175 13.98 -11.89 -8.58
N LYS A 176 13.45 -12.80 -9.40
CA LYS A 176 12.05 -12.76 -9.86
C LYS A 176 11.06 -12.93 -8.70
N TYR A 177 11.35 -13.83 -7.76
CA TYR A 177 10.54 -14.02 -6.57
C TYR A 177 10.52 -12.75 -5.70
N MET A 178 11.68 -12.10 -5.53
CA MET A 178 11.78 -10.84 -4.80
C MET A 178 10.99 -9.71 -5.44
N ARG A 179 11.10 -9.56 -6.76
CA ARG A 179 10.32 -8.57 -7.52
C ARG A 179 8.82 -8.80 -7.39
N MET A 180 8.39 -10.06 -7.45
CA MET A 180 6.99 -10.41 -7.25
C MET A 180 6.48 -9.94 -5.87
N ILE A 181 7.23 -10.18 -4.79
CA ILE A 181 6.85 -9.72 -3.45
C ILE A 181 6.75 -8.19 -3.39
N ALA A 182 7.74 -7.49 -3.95
CA ALA A 182 7.75 -6.02 -3.98
C ALA A 182 6.58 -5.46 -4.80
N ASP A 183 6.27 -6.07 -5.95
CA ASP A 183 5.14 -5.67 -6.79
C ASP A 183 3.81 -5.85 -6.05
N TYR A 184 3.62 -6.96 -5.34
CA TYR A 184 2.40 -7.15 -4.51
C TYR A 184 2.33 -6.14 -3.37
N ALA A 185 3.44 -5.88 -2.68
CA ALA A 185 3.49 -4.90 -1.59
C ALA A 185 3.13 -3.49 -2.10
N MET A 186 3.76 -3.03 -3.18
CA MET A 186 3.51 -1.73 -3.80
C MET A 186 2.07 -1.61 -4.31
N ALA A 187 1.59 -2.62 -5.03
CA ALA A 187 0.21 -2.66 -5.52
C ALA A 187 -0.82 -2.62 -4.38
N ALA A 188 -0.57 -3.35 -3.29
CA ALA A 188 -1.45 -3.37 -2.14
C ALA A 188 -1.49 -2.01 -1.43
N VAL A 189 -0.35 -1.38 -1.14
CA VAL A 189 -0.36 -0.06 -0.47
C VAL A 189 -0.95 1.03 -1.36
N ASN A 190 -0.80 0.95 -2.69
CA ASN A 190 -1.41 1.91 -3.61
C ASN A 190 -2.94 1.73 -3.71
N LEU A 191 -3.44 0.50 -3.60
CA LEU A 191 -4.87 0.18 -3.66
C LEU A 191 -5.60 0.38 -2.32
N TYR A 192 -4.94 0.10 -1.19
CA TYR A 192 -5.58 0.09 0.14
C TYR A 192 -5.06 1.19 1.07
N GLY A 193 -3.96 1.88 0.73
CA GLY A 193 -3.29 2.88 1.56
C GLY A 193 -2.44 2.26 2.66
N VAL A 194 -2.99 1.29 3.37
CA VAL A 194 -2.38 0.52 4.44
C VAL A 194 -2.89 -0.92 4.39
N ILE A 195 -2.00 -1.89 4.61
CA ILE A 195 -2.35 -3.30 4.68
C ILE A 195 -1.52 -3.99 5.75
N HIS A 196 -2.07 -5.00 6.43
CA HIS A 196 -1.28 -5.82 7.34
C HIS A 196 -0.55 -6.94 6.58
N ILE A 197 0.65 -7.33 7.04
CA ILE A 197 1.51 -8.34 6.39
C ILE A 197 0.78 -9.68 6.17
N SER A 198 -0.13 -10.07 7.07
CA SER A 198 -0.95 -11.27 6.93
C SER A 198 -1.98 -11.19 5.80
N GLU A 199 -2.50 -10.00 5.52
CA GLU A 199 -3.42 -9.80 4.40
C GLU A 199 -2.65 -9.78 3.07
N LEU A 200 -1.43 -9.23 3.06
CA LEU A 200 -0.53 -9.33 1.92
C LEU A 200 -0.16 -10.79 1.62
N GLU A 201 0.21 -11.56 2.64
CA GLU A 201 0.48 -13.00 2.50
C GLU A 201 -0.73 -13.73 1.89
N THR A 202 -1.93 -13.44 2.39
CA THR A 202 -3.17 -14.00 1.87
C THR A 202 -3.36 -13.66 0.38
N LEU A 203 -3.17 -12.39 -0.01
CA LEU A 203 -3.25 -11.95 -1.41
C LEU A 203 -2.24 -12.68 -2.31
N ILE A 204 -1.00 -12.82 -1.85
CA ILE A 204 0.04 -13.53 -2.59
C ILE A 204 -0.36 -15.00 -2.77
N HIS A 205 -0.82 -15.69 -1.72
CA HIS A 205 -1.24 -17.09 -1.84
C HIS A 205 -2.48 -17.28 -2.71
N GLU A 206 -3.43 -16.35 -2.69
CA GLU A 206 -4.61 -16.39 -3.56
C GLU A 206 -4.22 -16.30 -5.05
N HIS A 207 -3.28 -15.43 -5.38
CA HIS A 207 -2.86 -15.18 -6.77
C HIS A 207 -1.72 -16.09 -7.25
N GLU A 208 -0.87 -16.57 -6.35
CA GLU A 208 0.29 -17.43 -6.61
C GLU A 208 0.10 -18.82 -5.97
N ASN A 209 -1.10 -19.38 -6.04
CA ASN A 209 -1.45 -20.68 -5.44
C ASN A 209 -0.65 -21.90 -5.96
N ARG A 210 0.32 -21.68 -6.86
CA ARG A 210 1.25 -22.68 -7.44
C ARG A 210 2.65 -22.09 -7.62
N LEU A 211 3.21 -21.49 -6.56
CA LEU A 211 4.62 -21.10 -6.57
C LEU A 211 5.50 -22.33 -6.90
N ASP A 212 6.40 -22.17 -7.86
CA ASP A 212 7.42 -23.18 -8.16
C ASP A 212 8.49 -23.11 -7.07
N ASN A 213 8.66 -24.19 -6.31
CA ASN A 213 9.69 -24.26 -5.27
C ASN A 213 11.02 -24.85 -5.80
N ASN A 214 11.09 -25.23 -7.07
CA ASN A 214 12.26 -25.89 -7.63
C ASN A 214 13.26 -24.90 -8.22
N GLY A 215 14.55 -25.25 -8.17
CA GLY A 215 15.62 -24.48 -8.82
C GLY A 215 15.97 -23.16 -8.13
N TYR A 216 15.65 -23.03 -6.84
CA TYR A 216 16.09 -21.92 -5.98
C TYR A 216 17.41 -22.20 -5.27
N ASN A 217 18.03 -23.35 -5.53
CA ASN A 217 19.28 -23.76 -4.91
C ASN A 217 20.39 -23.94 -5.95
N HIS A 218 21.60 -23.49 -5.61
CA HIS A 218 22.79 -23.80 -6.40
C HIS A 218 23.20 -25.26 -6.25
N LEU A 219 23.99 -25.78 -7.19
CA LEU A 219 24.46 -27.18 -7.15
C LEU A 219 25.63 -27.38 -6.19
N ASP A 220 26.51 -26.39 -6.07
CA ASP A 220 27.70 -26.42 -5.23
C ASP A 220 28.08 -25.01 -4.72
N GLY A 221 29.11 -24.93 -3.89
CA GLY A 221 29.61 -23.67 -3.33
C GLY A 221 28.91 -23.26 -2.04
N ASN A 222 28.81 -21.96 -1.84
CA ASN A 222 28.11 -21.32 -0.73
C ASN A 222 26.92 -20.52 -1.32
N TYR A 223 25.96 -20.11 -0.50
CA TYR A 223 24.66 -19.60 -0.93
C TYR A 223 23.83 -20.60 -1.73
N ILE A 224 24.11 -21.89 -1.52
CA ILE A 224 23.37 -23.01 -2.09
C ILE A 224 21.91 -22.92 -1.70
N ASN A 225 21.62 -22.71 -0.42
CA ASN A 225 20.26 -22.60 0.08
C ASN A 225 19.98 -21.18 0.55
N THR A 226 18.73 -20.78 0.44
CA THR A 226 18.18 -19.53 0.98
C THR A 226 16.85 -19.82 1.66
N VAL A 227 16.58 -19.16 2.78
CA VAL A 227 15.27 -19.15 3.42
C VAL A 227 14.48 -17.96 2.88
N MET A 228 15.08 -16.77 2.93
CA MET A 228 14.40 -15.52 2.57
C MET A 228 14.09 -15.47 1.08
N PHE A 229 15.00 -15.94 0.22
CA PHE A 229 14.86 -15.85 -1.24
C PHE A 229 14.21 -17.09 -1.88
N THR A 230 13.45 -17.89 -1.11
CA THR A 230 12.84 -19.14 -1.58
C THR A 230 11.34 -19.19 -1.24
N PRO A 231 10.45 -19.48 -2.21
CA PRO A 231 9.00 -19.51 -1.97
C PRO A 231 8.54 -20.60 -0.99
N GLU A 232 9.33 -21.64 -0.77
CA GLU A 232 9.03 -22.71 0.20
C GLU A 232 8.84 -22.18 1.62
N PHE A 233 9.50 -21.07 1.97
CA PHE A 233 9.46 -20.46 3.29
C PHE A 233 8.72 -19.11 3.30
N LEU A 234 7.87 -18.86 2.30
CA LEU A 234 7.01 -17.69 2.26
C LEU A 234 6.02 -17.74 3.44
N CYS A 235 6.11 -16.78 4.35
CA CYS A 235 5.18 -16.57 5.45
C CYS A 235 5.20 -15.11 5.92
N THR A 236 4.37 -14.73 6.89
CA THR A 236 4.39 -13.36 7.45
C THR A 236 5.76 -12.94 7.95
N CYS A 237 6.50 -13.84 8.62
CA CYS A 237 7.83 -13.54 9.12
C CYS A 237 8.81 -13.23 7.98
N THR A 238 8.92 -14.09 6.96
CA THR A 238 9.86 -13.85 5.84
C THR A 238 9.44 -12.65 5.00
N LEU A 239 8.14 -12.43 4.78
CA LEU A 239 7.65 -11.24 4.08
C LEU A 239 8.04 -9.95 4.80
N HIS A 240 7.87 -9.90 6.13
CA HIS A 240 8.23 -8.72 6.92
C HIS A 240 9.72 -8.41 6.81
N GLN A 241 10.56 -9.43 6.90
CA GLN A 241 12.02 -9.32 6.77
C GLN A 241 12.47 -8.88 5.36
N LEU A 242 11.82 -9.39 4.32
CA LEU A 242 12.13 -8.99 2.95
C LEU A 242 11.72 -7.53 2.69
N ILE A 243 10.50 -7.16 3.07
CA ILE A 243 9.94 -5.84 2.74
C ILE A 243 10.54 -4.73 3.62
N GLY A 244 10.69 -4.98 4.92
CA GLY A 244 11.04 -3.96 5.92
C GLY A 244 12.54 -3.74 6.14
N ASP A 245 13.35 -4.80 6.14
CA ASP A 245 14.77 -4.74 6.53
C ASP A 245 15.73 -4.59 5.33
N SER A 246 15.22 -4.87 4.13
CA SER A 246 15.95 -4.53 2.90
C SER A 246 15.84 -3.03 2.60
N VAL A 247 16.48 -2.53 1.52
CA VAL A 247 16.21 -1.15 1.05
C VAL A 247 14.70 -1.06 0.72
N PRO A 248 13.88 -0.44 1.58
CA PRO A 248 12.47 -0.78 1.64
C PRO A 248 11.73 -0.09 0.51
N VAL A 249 10.92 -0.87 -0.20
CA VAL A 249 10.06 -0.39 -1.30
C VAL A 249 8.82 0.31 -0.75
N VAL A 250 8.41 -0.05 0.48
CA VAL A 250 7.31 0.55 1.24
C VAL A 250 7.69 0.66 2.71
N CYS A 251 7.14 1.64 3.44
CA CYS A 251 7.35 1.72 4.89
C CYS A 251 6.67 0.56 5.59
N THR A 252 7.36 -0.04 6.57
CA THR A 252 6.84 -1.16 7.35
C THR A 252 6.95 -0.87 8.85
N SER A 253 5.85 -1.04 9.59
CA SER A 253 5.85 -0.95 11.05
C SER A 253 6.30 -2.27 11.69
N MET A 254 6.76 -2.20 12.93
CA MET A 254 7.21 -3.39 13.67
C MET A 254 6.08 -4.37 13.98
N ASP A 255 4.82 -3.92 14.02
CA ASP A 255 3.64 -4.77 14.17
C ASP A 255 3.04 -5.25 12.83
N GLY A 256 3.72 -5.02 11.71
CA GLY A 256 3.37 -5.65 10.44
C GLY A 256 2.49 -4.83 9.49
N PHE A 257 2.32 -3.52 9.72
CA PHE A 257 1.66 -2.65 8.74
C PHE A 257 2.61 -2.25 7.62
N LEU A 258 2.14 -2.34 6.38
CA LEU A 258 2.79 -1.79 5.20
C LEU A 258 2.04 -0.53 4.78
N LEU A 259 2.77 0.54 4.54
CA LEU A 259 2.21 1.88 4.40
C LEU A 259 2.55 2.50 3.05
N HIS A 260 1.56 3.15 2.45
CA HIS A 260 1.78 4.06 1.33
C HIS A 260 2.68 5.23 1.75
N ASN A 261 3.51 5.73 0.83
CA ASN A 261 4.48 6.80 1.08
C ASN A 261 3.86 8.11 1.60
N SER A 262 2.57 8.34 1.36
CA SER A 262 1.84 9.49 1.93
C SER A 262 1.74 9.47 3.45
N PHE A 263 1.99 8.32 4.10
CA PHE A 263 2.03 8.19 5.56
C PHE A 263 3.43 8.30 6.15
N MET A 264 4.45 8.70 5.35
CA MET A 264 5.84 8.78 5.82
C MET A 264 6.00 9.65 7.08
N ASP A 265 5.35 10.81 7.12
CA ASP A 265 5.44 11.71 8.27
C ASP A 265 4.81 11.07 9.52
N ALA A 266 3.59 10.52 9.39
CA ALA A 266 2.92 9.81 10.49
C ALA A 266 3.71 8.57 10.97
N TYR A 267 4.37 7.87 10.05
CA TYR A 267 5.26 6.76 10.37
C TYR A 267 6.48 7.24 11.16
N GLN A 268 7.15 8.31 10.73
CA GLN A 268 8.31 8.88 11.42
C GLN A 268 7.93 9.37 12.82
N ASP A 269 6.79 10.05 12.96
CA ASP A 269 6.26 10.48 14.25
C ASP A 269 6.04 9.29 15.20
N GLU A 270 5.45 8.19 14.70
CA GLU A 270 5.28 6.97 15.50
C GLU A 270 6.62 6.35 15.91
N GLN A 271 7.62 6.33 15.02
CA GLN A 271 8.97 5.84 15.37
C GLN A 271 9.62 6.68 16.47
N GLU A 272 9.51 8.01 16.38
CA GLU A 272 10.02 8.90 17.44
C GLU A 272 9.31 8.66 18.77
N GLU A 273 7.99 8.50 18.76
CA GLU A 273 7.22 8.17 19.96
C GLU A 273 7.61 6.81 20.51
N MET A 274 7.91 5.81 19.67
CA MET A 274 8.41 4.50 20.11
C MET A 274 9.73 4.65 20.89
N PHE A 275 10.69 5.40 20.34
CA PHE A 275 11.96 5.66 21.03
C PHE A 275 11.72 6.34 22.38
N LYS A 276 10.87 7.36 22.44
CA LYS A 276 10.52 8.05 23.69
C LYS A 276 9.85 7.10 24.69
N PHE A 277 8.90 6.28 24.24
CA PHE A 277 8.12 5.37 25.05
C PHE A 277 8.99 4.31 25.73
N PHE A 278 9.99 3.78 25.02
CA PHE A 278 10.90 2.76 25.56
C PHE A 278 12.20 3.33 26.16
N THR A 279 12.43 4.64 26.07
CA THR A 279 13.63 5.29 26.63
C THR A 279 13.81 4.95 28.11
N GLY A 280 15.00 4.45 28.46
CA GLY A 280 15.35 4.09 29.84
C GLY A 280 14.89 2.69 30.29
N THR A 281 14.23 1.92 29.42
CA THR A 281 13.93 0.51 29.67
C THR A 281 15.22 -0.30 29.68
N LYS A 282 15.50 -0.99 30.79
CA LYS A 282 16.75 -1.78 31.01
C LYS A 282 16.57 -3.29 30.93
N ARG A 283 15.33 -3.74 30.72
CA ARG A 283 14.99 -5.15 30.54
C ARG A 283 14.55 -5.37 29.09
N ASP A 284 14.51 -6.63 28.68
CA ASP A 284 13.99 -6.97 27.35
C ASP A 284 12.53 -6.56 27.21
N LEU A 285 12.18 -6.10 26.01
CA LEU A 285 10.82 -5.73 25.65
C LEU A 285 9.97 -6.99 25.53
N THR A 286 8.73 -6.94 26.03
CA THR A 286 7.77 -8.02 25.87
C THR A 286 6.68 -7.63 24.88
N GLU A 287 5.97 -8.61 24.32
CA GLU A 287 4.78 -8.37 23.49
C GLU A 287 3.75 -7.48 24.17
N LYS A 288 3.61 -7.57 25.50
CA LYS A 288 2.70 -6.71 26.28
C LYS A 288 3.15 -5.26 26.34
N ASP A 289 4.45 -5.01 26.28
CA ASP A 289 4.99 -3.65 26.24
C ASP A 289 4.74 -3.02 24.86
N LEU A 290 5.00 -3.79 23.79
CA LEU A 290 4.70 -3.40 22.42
C LEU A 290 3.21 -3.15 22.21
N ALA A 291 2.33 -4.05 22.67
CA ALA A 291 0.88 -3.87 22.60
C ALA A 291 0.40 -2.61 23.34
N ARG A 292 1.05 -2.25 24.46
CA ARG A 292 0.75 -1.01 25.17
C ARG A 292 1.18 0.22 24.37
N PHE A 293 2.34 0.16 23.73
CA PHE A 293 2.82 1.23 22.84
C PHE A 293 1.86 1.43 21.66
N TYR A 294 1.51 0.38 20.92
CA TYR A 294 0.62 0.50 19.76
C TYR A 294 -0.77 0.99 20.13
N LYS A 295 -1.26 0.66 21.33
CA LYS A 295 -2.49 1.25 21.86
C LYS A 295 -2.37 2.76 22.10
N SER A 296 -1.18 3.25 22.46
CA SER A 296 -0.96 4.69 22.71
C SER A 296 -0.84 5.54 21.44
N VAL A 297 -0.55 4.91 20.29
CA VAL A 297 -0.44 5.57 18.98
C VAL A 297 -1.57 5.18 18.03
N GLY A 298 -2.65 4.58 18.55
CA GLY A 298 -3.76 4.06 17.73
C GLY A 298 -4.54 5.12 16.94
N ASP A 299 -4.35 6.40 17.27
CA ASP A 299 -4.91 7.55 16.58
C ASP A 299 -4.03 8.09 15.44
N SER A 300 -2.93 7.41 15.09
CA SER A 300 -2.16 7.75 13.89
C SER A 300 -3.00 7.52 12.62
N SER A 301 -2.77 8.35 11.59
CA SER A 301 -3.64 8.43 10.41
C SER A 301 -3.79 7.10 9.66
N PHE A 302 -2.70 6.33 9.54
CA PHE A 302 -2.76 5.01 8.88
C PHE A 302 -3.44 3.95 9.75
N ARG A 303 -3.33 4.02 11.09
CA ARG A 303 -4.00 3.07 12.00
C ARG A 303 -5.50 3.30 12.01
N MET A 304 -5.93 4.56 12.07
CA MET A 304 -7.34 4.93 11.94
C MET A 304 -7.92 4.47 10.60
N LEU A 305 -7.21 4.71 9.50
CA LEU A 305 -7.63 4.24 8.18
C LEU A 305 -7.81 2.72 8.14
N TYR A 306 -6.82 1.98 8.66
CA TYR A 306 -6.88 0.53 8.71
C TYR A 306 -8.05 0.02 9.55
N GLU A 307 -8.30 0.60 10.73
CA GLU A 307 -9.42 0.24 11.59
C GLU A 307 -10.77 0.54 10.93
N ASP A 308 -10.92 1.72 10.32
CA ASP A 308 -12.13 2.13 9.62
C ASP A 308 -12.44 1.24 8.40
N ALA A 309 -11.41 0.92 7.62
CA ALA A 309 -11.52 0.05 6.45
C ALA A 309 -11.72 -1.43 6.84
N GLY A 310 -11.09 -1.90 7.91
CA GLY A 310 -11.13 -3.29 8.37
C GLY A 310 -12.51 -3.77 8.82
N SER A 311 -13.43 -2.85 9.13
CA SER A 311 -14.85 -3.17 9.36
C SER A 311 -15.61 -3.59 8.09
N LYS A 312 -15.02 -3.37 6.91
CA LYS A 312 -15.61 -3.61 5.58
C LYS A 312 -14.93 -4.79 4.90
N GLN A 313 -15.63 -5.41 3.97
CA GLN A 313 -15.02 -6.43 3.11
C GLN A 313 -13.88 -5.80 2.30
N MET A 314 -12.76 -6.49 2.19
CA MET A 314 -11.64 -6.08 1.35
C MET A 314 -11.95 -6.31 -0.13
N TYR A 315 -11.69 -5.31 -0.97
CA TYR A 315 -11.78 -5.48 -2.41
C TYR A 315 -10.70 -6.44 -2.90
N ARG A 316 -11.08 -7.51 -3.60
CA ARG A 316 -10.18 -8.54 -4.12
C ARG A 316 -10.16 -8.50 -5.66
N PRO A 317 -9.29 -7.68 -6.28
CA PRO A 317 -9.17 -7.64 -7.74
C PRO A 317 -8.54 -8.91 -8.32
N THR A 318 -8.58 -9.06 -9.65
CA THR A 318 -7.76 -10.09 -10.30
C THR A 318 -6.26 -9.74 -10.20
N LYS A 319 -5.35 -10.74 -10.24
CA LYS A 319 -3.89 -10.50 -10.27
C LYS A 319 -3.48 -9.44 -11.29
N LYS A 320 -4.04 -9.51 -12.51
CA LYS A 320 -3.73 -8.57 -13.60
C LYS A 320 -4.16 -7.13 -13.27
N GLU A 321 -5.25 -6.97 -12.54
CA GLU A 321 -5.73 -5.67 -12.11
C GLU A 321 -4.93 -5.14 -10.93
N LEU A 322 -4.68 -5.97 -9.91
CA LEU A 322 -3.87 -5.60 -8.75
C LEU A 322 -2.51 -5.07 -9.18
N LEU A 323 -1.79 -5.80 -10.03
CA LEU A 323 -0.45 -5.44 -10.45
C LEU A 323 -0.38 -4.17 -11.33
N ARG A 324 -1.51 -3.57 -11.73
CA ARG A 324 -1.49 -2.23 -12.34
C ARG A 324 -1.20 -1.14 -11.31
N TYR A 325 -1.61 -1.36 -10.07
CA TYR A 325 -1.34 -0.46 -8.95
C TYR A 325 0.12 -0.48 -8.51
N VAL A 326 1.01 -1.26 -9.13
CA VAL A 326 2.47 -1.09 -8.92
C VAL A 326 2.90 0.31 -9.35
N ASP A 327 2.28 0.86 -10.40
CA ASP A 327 2.43 2.26 -10.78
C ASP A 327 1.60 3.14 -9.84
N GLU A 328 2.26 3.94 -9.01
CA GLU A 328 1.62 4.89 -8.08
C GLU A 328 0.73 5.93 -8.78
N ASN A 329 0.95 6.17 -10.08
CA ASN A 329 0.17 7.10 -10.88
C ASN A 329 -1.03 6.43 -11.58
N TYR A 330 -1.15 5.11 -11.48
CA TYR A 330 -2.24 4.38 -12.08
C TYR A 330 -3.55 4.62 -11.34
N TYR A 331 -4.60 4.90 -12.11
CA TYR A 331 -5.96 4.75 -11.65
C TYR A 331 -6.85 4.20 -12.78
N GLU A 332 -7.96 3.58 -12.41
CA GLU A 332 -8.85 2.96 -13.39
C GLU A 332 -9.72 4.00 -14.11
N ILE A 333 -9.64 4.04 -15.45
CA ILE A 333 -10.56 4.81 -16.30
C ILE A 333 -11.90 4.09 -16.38
N SER A 334 -12.82 4.50 -15.52
CA SER A 334 -14.16 3.92 -15.40
C SER A 334 -15.06 4.21 -16.61
N ASN A 335 -16.19 3.51 -16.70
CA ASN A 335 -17.22 3.84 -17.69
C ASN A 335 -17.86 5.22 -17.44
N ALA A 336 -17.91 5.67 -16.18
CA ALA A 336 -18.40 7.00 -15.84
C ALA A 336 -17.44 8.08 -16.38
N GLU A 337 -16.13 7.89 -16.24
CA GLU A 337 -15.14 8.80 -16.84
C GLU A 337 -15.25 8.83 -18.36
N LYS A 338 -15.38 7.68 -19.02
CA LYS A 338 -15.59 7.64 -20.49
C LYS A 338 -16.83 8.42 -20.91
N GLN A 339 -17.91 8.38 -20.13
CA GLN A 339 -19.11 9.16 -20.39
C GLN A 339 -18.88 10.66 -20.18
N MET A 340 -18.15 11.04 -19.13
CA MET A 340 -17.78 12.43 -18.86
C MET A 340 -16.92 13.01 -19.97
N ARG A 341 -15.92 12.26 -20.45
CA ARG A 341 -15.06 12.67 -21.58
C ARG A 341 -15.87 12.95 -22.84
N ARG A 342 -16.80 12.05 -23.20
CA ARG A 342 -17.72 12.29 -24.33
C ARG A 342 -18.60 13.52 -24.13
N TYR A 343 -19.11 13.72 -22.91
CA TYR A 343 -19.88 14.91 -22.59
C TYR A 343 -19.06 16.20 -22.76
N ILE A 344 -17.81 16.22 -22.30
CA ILE A 344 -16.87 17.33 -22.49
C ILE A 344 -16.62 17.58 -23.98
N GLU A 345 -16.33 16.53 -24.76
CA GLU A 345 -16.12 16.62 -26.21
C GLU A 345 -17.36 17.15 -26.94
N GLU A 346 -18.57 16.81 -26.51
CA GLU A 346 -19.80 17.28 -27.14
C GLU A 346 -20.17 18.72 -26.77
N LYS A 347 -19.88 19.15 -25.53
CA LYS A 347 -20.43 20.42 -24.99
C LYS A 347 -19.39 21.52 -24.80
N PHE A 348 -18.13 21.16 -24.58
CA PHE A 348 -17.06 22.07 -24.14
C PHE A 348 -15.77 21.97 -24.96
N LEU A 349 -15.80 21.30 -26.12
CA LEU A 349 -14.61 21.10 -26.95
C LEU A 349 -13.89 22.41 -27.30
N ASN A 350 -14.63 23.46 -27.64
CA ASN A 350 -14.06 24.75 -28.02
C ASN A 350 -13.40 25.46 -26.83
N ASP A 351 -13.98 25.32 -25.64
CA ASP A 351 -13.44 25.90 -24.41
C ASP A 351 -12.09 25.24 -24.07
N PHE A 352 -12.09 23.89 -24.03
CA PHE A 352 -10.86 23.11 -23.86
C PHE A 352 -9.83 23.36 -24.96
N ALA A 353 -10.23 23.52 -26.23
CA ALA A 353 -9.31 23.84 -27.33
C ALA A 353 -8.64 25.21 -27.17
N THR A 354 -9.38 26.19 -26.66
CA THR A 354 -8.83 27.53 -26.38
C THR A 354 -7.77 27.46 -25.28
N VAL A 355 -8.03 26.70 -24.22
CA VAL A 355 -7.06 26.52 -23.11
C VAL A 355 -5.87 25.69 -23.56
N ALA A 356 -6.09 24.59 -24.29
CA ALA A 356 -5.03 23.75 -24.86
C ALA A 356 -4.07 24.57 -25.73
N GLN A 357 -4.59 25.44 -26.60
CA GLN A 357 -3.77 26.34 -27.40
C GLN A 357 -2.92 27.29 -26.54
N LYS A 358 -3.49 27.88 -25.47
CA LYS A 358 -2.76 28.77 -24.56
C LYS A 358 -1.64 28.05 -23.81
N LEU A 359 -1.85 26.78 -23.45
CA LEU A 359 -0.90 25.96 -22.70
C LEU A 359 0.11 25.22 -23.60
N GLY A 360 -0.04 25.27 -24.92
CA GLY A 360 0.78 24.51 -25.86
C GLY A 360 0.56 22.99 -25.77
N LYS A 361 -0.63 22.56 -25.34
CA LYS A 361 -1.04 21.17 -25.19
C LYS A 361 -2.06 20.79 -26.25
N SER A 362 -2.26 19.49 -26.46
CA SER A 362 -3.43 18.98 -27.19
C SER A 362 -4.70 19.08 -26.34
N VAL A 363 -5.86 19.12 -26.99
CA VAL A 363 -7.17 19.07 -26.31
C VAL A 363 -7.26 17.83 -25.41
N LYS A 364 -6.78 16.69 -25.91
CA LYS A 364 -6.80 15.42 -25.18
C LYS A 364 -6.02 15.54 -23.88
N GLU A 365 -4.81 16.11 -23.90
CA GLU A 365 -4.00 16.32 -22.69
C GLU A 365 -4.71 17.24 -21.69
N CYS A 366 -5.37 18.32 -22.13
CA CYS A 366 -6.15 19.16 -21.20
C CYS A 366 -7.35 18.43 -20.59
N VAL A 367 -8.03 17.57 -21.36
CA VAL A 367 -9.11 16.74 -20.80
C VAL A 367 -8.54 15.69 -19.85
N ASP A 368 -7.38 15.10 -20.16
CA ASP A 368 -6.68 14.17 -19.27
C ASP A 368 -6.29 14.84 -17.95
N ASP A 369 -5.76 16.07 -18.00
CA ASP A 369 -5.43 16.88 -16.81
C ASP A 369 -6.68 17.14 -15.96
N PHE A 370 -7.78 17.59 -16.58
CA PHE A 370 -9.04 17.84 -15.87
C PHE A 370 -9.61 16.55 -15.24
N MET A 371 -9.60 15.42 -15.94
CA MET A 371 -10.07 14.15 -15.36
C MET A 371 -9.18 13.70 -14.19
N LYS A 372 -7.86 13.94 -14.28
CA LYS A 372 -6.92 13.65 -13.18
C LYS A 372 -7.17 14.56 -11.97
N GLU A 373 -7.51 15.83 -12.17
CA GLU A 373 -7.93 16.75 -11.09
C GLU A 373 -9.18 16.21 -10.37
N ILE A 374 -10.21 15.81 -11.13
CA ILE A 374 -11.43 15.21 -10.56
C ILE A 374 -11.12 13.92 -9.80
N HIS A 375 -10.28 13.05 -10.35
CA HIS A 375 -9.85 11.81 -9.69
C HIS A 375 -9.11 12.10 -8.37
N ASN A 376 -8.12 12.99 -8.40
CA ASN A 376 -7.32 13.38 -7.23
C ASN A 376 -8.17 14.03 -6.13
N GLN A 377 -9.23 14.72 -6.52
CA GLN A 377 -10.19 15.24 -5.56
C GLN A 377 -11.08 14.13 -4.99
N ALA A 378 -11.46 13.13 -5.80
CA ALA A 378 -12.29 12.02 -5.37
C ALA A 378 -11.58 11.05 -4.42
N THR A 379 -10.32 10.68 -4.70
CA THR A 379 -9.54 9.73 -3.88
C THR A 379 -9.27 10.26 -2.47
N ASP A 380 -9.07 9.36 -1.50
CA ASP A 380 -8.63 9.63 -0.13
C ASP A 380 -7.12 9.43 0.07
N MET A 381 -6.37 9.21 -1.02
CA MET A 381 -4.92 9.21 -1.02
C MET A 381 -4.37 10.51 -0.42
N GLY A 382 -3.60 10.38 0.66
CA GLY A 382 -3.01 11.51 1.41
C GLY A 382 -4.02 12.38 2.18
N LYS A 383 -5.30 11.99 2.22
CA LYS A 383 -6.40 12.72 2.91
C LYS A 383 -7.15 11.82 3.90
N ALA A 384 -6.53 10.71 4.31
CA ALA A 384 -7.15 9.75 5.21
C ALA A 384 -7.44 10.40 6.57
N GLY A 385 -8.68 10.30 7.04
CA GLY A 385 -9.14 10.92 8.29
C GLY A 385 -9.57 12.39 8.17
N GLU A 386 -9.46 13.02 7.00
CA GLU A 386 -9.98 14.38 6.78
C GLU A 386 -11.49 14.38 6.59
N GLU A 387 -12.20 15.24 7.32
CA GLU A 387 -13.63 15.45 7.12
C GLU A 387 -13.86 16.15 5.77
N ARG A 388 -14.72 15.56 4.95
CA ARG A 388 -15.02 16.03 3.60
C ARG A 388 -16.25 16.95 3.61
N ASP A 389 -16.06 18.27 3.51
CA ASP A 389 -17.19 19.20 3.36
C ASP A 389 -17.74 19.17 1.92
N PRO A 390 -18.99 18.71 1.69
CA PRO A 390 -19.59 18.69 0.35
C PRO A 390 -19.58 20.06 -0.37
N HIS A 391 -19.56 21.18 0.38
CA HIS A 391 -19.49 22.51 -0.22
C HIS A 391 -18.12 22.79 -0.84
N GLU A 392 -17.03 22.42 -0.17
CA GLU A 392 -15.67 22.55 -0.69
C GLU A 392 -15.49 21.70 -1.95
N TYR A 393 -16.08 20.51 -1.99
CA TYR A 393 -16.08 19.66 -3.19
C TYR A 393 -16.74 20.32 -4.38
N VAL A 394 -17.95 20.84 -4.20
CA VAL A 394 -18.69 21.49 -5.28
C VAL A 394 -17.98 22.77 -5.73
N GLN A 395 -17.43 23.53 -4.78
CA GLN A 395 -16.64 24.72 -5.07
C GLN A 395 -15.39 24.37 -5.90
N TYR A 396 -14.61 23.37 -5.49
CA TYR A 396 -13.44 22.91 -6.22
C TYR A 396 -13.78 22.51 -7.66
N VAL A 397 -14.87 21.75 -7.85
CA VAL A 397 -15.32 21.31 -9.18
C VAL A 397 -15.66 22.51 -10.07
N PHE A 398 -16.32 23.53 -9.51
CA PHE A 398 -16.65 24.76 -10.25
C PHE A 398 -15.42 25.62 -10.55
N GLU A 399 -14.49 25.76 -9.60
CA GLU A 399 -13.24 26.49 -9.80
C GLU A 399 -12.37 25.81 -10.86
N SER A 400 -12.27 24.48 -10.80
CA SER A 400 -11.50 23.66 -11.76
C SER A 400 -12.05 23.87 -13.17
N ILE A 401 -13.35 23.67 -13.39
CA ILE A 401 -13.94 23.78 -14.73
C ILE A 401 -13.92 25.22 -15.27
N HIS A 402 -14.03 26.23 -14.39
CA HIS A 402 -13.84 27.64 -14.77
C HIS A 402 -12.39 27.93 -15.19
N GLY A 403 -11.41 27.27 -14.58
CA GLY A 403 -10.00 27.29 -15.02
C GLY A 403 -9.81 26.81 -16.46
N TYR A 404 -10.69 25.93 -16.95
CA TYR A 404 -10.75 25.49 -18.35
C TYR A 404 -11.60 26.40 -19.26
N GLY A 405 -11.94 27.62 -18.80
CA GLY A 405 -12.62 28.65 -19.57
C GLY A 405 -14.12 28.43 -19.74
N ILE A 406 -14.73 27.56 -18.93
CA ILE A 406 -16.13 27.20 -19.04
C ILE A 406 -16.97 28.02 -18.07
N ASP A 407 -17.80 28.87 -18.63
CA ASP A 407 -18.87 29.57 -17.92
C ASP A 407 -20.21 28.92 -18.25
N PHE A 408 -20.89 28.36 -17.25
CA PHE A 408 -22.19 27.73 -17.46
C PHE A 408 -23.26 28.75 -17.87
N LYS A 409 -24.03 28.42 -18.91
CA LYS A 409 -25.13 29.25 -19.42
C LYS A 409 -26.31 29.39 -18.44
N GLY A 410 -26.32 28.59 -17.39
CA GLY A 410 -27.32 28.61 -16.33
C GLY A 410 -27.33 27.34 -15.50
N ILE A 411 -28.17 27.33 -14.46
CA ILE A 411 -28.20 26.27 -13.43
C ILE A 411 -28.45 24.87 -14.00
N ASN A 412 -29.21 24.74 -15.10
CA ASN A 412 -29.50 23.45 -15.72
C ASN A 412 -28.24 22.79 -16.30
N GLN A 413 -27.37 23.57 -16.95
CA GLN A 413 -26.12 23.07 -17.52
C GLN A 413 -25.13 22.71 -16.40
N ALA A 414 -25.06 23.52 -15.35
CA ALA A 414 -24.25 23.25 -14.17
C ALA A 414 -24.69 21.94 -13.48
N ASN A 415 -25.99 21.74 -13.27
CA ASN A 415 -26.54 20.51 -12.68
C ASN A 415 -26.28 19.28 -13.56
N GLU A 416 -26.38 19.43 -14.89
CA GLU A 416 -26.07 18.35 -15.83
C GLU A 416 -24.59 17.95 -15.75
N PHE A 417 -23.68 18.91 -15.74
CA PHE A 417 -22.25 18.68 -15.59
C PHE A 417 -21.93 18.02 -14.24
N LEU A 418 -22.45 18.55 -13.13
CA LEU A 418 -22.24 17.99 -11.79
C LEU A 418 -22.70 16.53 -11.72
N ARG A 419 -23.80 16.16 -12.40
CA ARG A 419 -24.25 14.76 -12.45
C ARG A 419 -23.21 13.82 -13.06
N TYR A 420 -22.47 14.25 -14.09
CA TYR A 420 -21.40 13.43 -14.66
C TYR A 420 -20.19 13.38 -13.72
N VAL A 421 -19.81 14.51 -13.12
CA VAL A 421 -18.71 14.56 -12.14
C VAL A 421 -18.98 13.62 -10.97
N MET A 422 -20.18 13.65 -10.38
CA MET A 422 -20.56 12.76 -9.27
C MET A 422 -20.46 11.28 -9.64
N LYS A 423 -20.88 10.90 -10.86
CA LYS A 423 -20.71 9.51 -11.34
C LYS A 423 -19.24 9.11 -11.46
N VAL A 424 -18.37 10.02 -11.91
CA VAL A 424 -16.93 9.76 -11.97
C VAL A 424 -16.39 9.54 -10.56
N MET A 425 -16.67 10.47 -9.65
CA MET A 425 -16.19 10.40 -8.27
C MET A 425 -16.66 9.13 -7.55
N ASN A 426 -17.92 8.74 -7.72
CA ASN A 426 -18.45 7.50 -7.13
C ASN A 426 -17.87 6.22 -7.74
N SER A 427 -17.17 6.32 -8.87
CA SER A 427 -16.47 5.22 -9.52
C SER A 427 -14.98 5.15 -9.18
N VAL A 428 -14.47 6.06 -8.33
CA VAL A 428 -13.08 6.06 -7.86
C VAL A 428 -12.95 5.15 -6.63
N ARG A 429 -11.90 4.32 -6.60
CA ARG A 429 -11.61 3.44 -5.46
C ARG A 429 -11.12 4.27 -4.27
N LEU A 430 -11.62 3.95 -3.08
CA LEU A 430 -11.24 4.63 -1.84
C LEU A 430 -10.58 3.64 -0.87
N TRP A 431 -9.53 4.08 -0.21
CA TRP A 431 -8.84 3.33 0.83
C TRP A 431 -9.75 3.09 2.04
N CYS A 432 -10.55 4.09 2.44
CA CYS A 432 -11.50 3.98 3.53
C CYS A 432 -12.63 2.97 3.24
N ASN A 433 -12.85 2.63 1.97
CA ASN A 433 -13.75 1.58 1.50
C ASN A 433 -13.01 0.25 1.24
N HIS A 434 -11.80 0.10 1.76
CA HIS A 434 -10.97 -1.07 1.61
C HIS A 434 -10.73 -1.47 0.13
N GLY A 435 -10.55 -0.45 -0.72
CA GLY A 435 -10.31 -0.58 -2.17
C GLY A 435 -11.58 -0.62 -3.03
N PHE A 436 -12.78 -0.57 -2.43
CA PHE A 436 -14.03 -0.44 -3.19
C PHE A 436 -14.31 1.01 -3.61
N THR A 437 -15.00 1.15 -4.73
CA THR A 437 -15.63 2.43 -5.12
C THR A 437 -16.90 2.68 -4.30
N PRO A 438 -17.32 3.94 -4.09
CA PRO A 438 -18.62 4.24 -3.49
C PRO A 438 -19.79 3.54 -4.19
N ASP A 439 -19.79 3.49 -5.53
CA ASP A 439 -20.81 2.78 -6.29
C ASP A 439 -20.81 1.27 -5.97
N GLU A 440 -19.65 0.61 -5.92
CA GLU A 440 -19.56 -0.80 -5.52
C GLU A 440 -20.07 -1.03 -4.10
N MET A 441 -19.73 -0.13 -3.16
CA MET A 441 -20.18 -0.21 -1.76
C MET A 441 -21.70 -0.14 -1.62
N MET A 442 -22.36 0.72 -2.40
CA MET A 442 -23.83 0.79 -2.41
C MET A 442 -24.49 -0.54 -2.83
N HIS A 443 -23.81 -1.35 -3.63
CA HIS A 443 -24.34 -2.63 -4.12
C HIS A 443 -23.97 -3.83 -3.23
N GLN A 444 -23.07 -3.67 -2.24
CA GLN A 444 -22.56 -4.80 -1.46
C GLN A 444 -23.39 -5.16 -0.24
N THR A 445 -23.94 -4.21 0.52
CA THR A 445 -25.04 -4.47 1.48
C THR A 445 -25.61 -3.13 1.95
N PRO A 446 -26.95 -2.93 2.02
CA PRO A 446 -27.50 -1.78 2.72
C PRO A 446 -27.29 -1.98 4.22
N ILE A 447 -26.30 -1.33 4.82
CA ILE A 447 -26.28 -1.13 6.27
C ILE A 447 -27.29 -0.03 6.58
N TYR A 448 -28.57 -0.36 6.44
CA TYR A 448 -29.59 0.29 7.24
C TYR A 448 -29.97 -0.73 8.33
N PRO A 449 -29.94 -0.35 9.63
CA PRO A 449 -30.49 -1.21 10.67
C PRO A 449 -31.90 -1.63 10.24
N GLU A 450 -32.25 -2.91 10.43
CA GLU A 450 -33.29 -3.67 9.72
C GLU A 450 -34.66 -3.00 9.51
N THR A 451 -34.97 -1.86 10.13
CA THR A 451 -36.04 -0.95 9.69
C THR A 451 -35.72 0.48 10.15
N THR A 452 -35.09 1.31 9.32
CA THR A 452 -35.05 2.76 9.61
C THR A 452 -36.39 3.38 9.22
N THR A 453 -37.21 3.74 10.21
CA THR A 453 -38.51 4.39 9.97
C THR A 453 -38.36 5.91 9.98
N ILE A 454 -38.57 6.56 8.83
CA ILE A 454 -38.58 8.01 8.67
C ILE A 454 -39.98 8.54 9.00
N VAL A 455 -40.03 9.55 9.88
CA VAL A 455 -41.27 10.25 10.26
C VAL A 455 -41.22 11.74 9.86
N PRO A 456 -42.29 12.32 9.32
CA PRO A 456 -42.31 13.72 8.92
C PRO A 456 -42.42 14.67 10.11
N GLY A 457 -41.67 15.77 10.08
CA GLY A 457 -41.79 16.86 11.05
C GLY A 457 -42.81 17.94 10.66
N SER A 458 -43.30 17.97 9.42
CA SER A 458 -44.22 18.98 8.87
C SER A 458 -45.14 18.38 7.80
N SER A 459 -46.25 19.04 7.50
CA SER A 459 -47.15 18.68 6.39
C SER A 459 -46.44 18.68 5.04
N HIS A 460 -45.47 19.58 4.84
CA HIS A 460 -44.68 19.63 3.61
C HIS A 460 -43.74 18.42 3.49
N ALA A 461 -43.04 18.08 4.57
CA ALA A 461 -42.18 16.89 4.62
C ALA A 461 -43.01 15.60 4.43
N ALA A 462 -44.20 15.51 5.04
CA ALA A 462 -45.10 14.37 4.87
C ALA A 462 -45.51 14.16 3.41
N LYS A 463 -45.77 15.25 2.68
CA LYS A 463 -46.09 15.20 1.26
C LYS A 463 -44.90 14.73 0.42
N MET A 464 -43.71 15.30 0.63
CA MET A 464 -42.51 14.89 -0.11
C MET A 464 -42.14 13.43 0.15
N LEU A 465 -42.23 12.97 1.40
CA LEU A 465 -41.99 11.57 1.77
C LEU A 465 -43.03 10.62 1.18
N ALA A 466 -44.30 11.04 1.08
CA ALA A 466 -45.33 10.25 0.42
C ALA A 466 -45.07 10.11 -1.10
N GLU A 467 -44.60 11.18 -1.75
CA GLU A 467 -44.27 11.19 -3.19
C GLU A 467 -43.03 10.34 -3.51
N GLY A 468 -42.03 10.31 -2.62
CA GLY A 468 -40.81 9.50 -2.76
C GLY A 468 -40.87 8.10 -2.14
N ARG A 469 -42.04 7.65 -1.68
CA ARG A 469 -42.18 6.44 -0.84
C ARG A 469 -41.60 5.18 -1.47
N GLU A 470 -41.96 4.90 -2.71
CA GLU A 470 -41.56 3.66 -3.38
C GLU A 470 -40.03 3.56 -3.53
N GLN A 471 -39.37 4.68 -3.83
CA GLN A 471 -37.90 4.73 -3.95
C GLN A 471 -37.21 4.56 -2.59
N LEU A 472 -37.78 5.14 -1.54
CA LEU A 472 -37.23 5.05 -0.18
C LEU A 472 -37.45 3.65 0.44
N GLU A 473 -38.60 3.03 0.17
CA GLU A 473 -38.89 1.65 0.60
C GLU A 473 -37.97 0.64 -0.12
N GLN A 474 -37.63 0.87 -1.40
CA GLN A 474 -36.62 0.10 -2.14
C GLN A 474 -35.20 0.24 -1.55
N MET A 475 -34.93 1.34 -0.85
CA MET A 475 -33.67 1.58 -0.11
C MET A 475 -33.72 1.03 1.33
N GLY A 476 -34.75 0.28 1.72
CA GLY A 476 -34.89 -0.30 3.06
C GLY A 476 -35.34 0.68 4.14
N MET A 477 -35.85 1.85 3.76
CA MET A 477 -36.39 2.86 4.68
C MET A 477 -37.92 2.78 4.73
N ASN A 478 -38.48 2.56 5.91
CA ASN A 478 -39.93 2.59 6.11
C ASN A 478 -40.41 4.03 6.32
N ILE A 479 -41.59 4.37 5.80
CA ILE A 479 -42.15 5.71 5.99
C ILE A 479 -43.44 5.63 6.82
N ASP A 480 -43.36 6.15 8.04
CA ASP A 480 -44.51 6.32 8.91
C ASP A 480 -44.93 7.80 8.93
N LEU A 481 -46.00 8.11 8.21
CA LEU A 481 -46.54 9.46 8.08
C LEU A 481 -47.46 9.85 9.26
N ASP A 482 -47.70 8.94 10.20
CA ASP A 482 -48.78 9.03 11.17
C ASP A 482 -48.25 9.18 12.60
N THR A 483 -47.13 8.56 12.94
CA THR A 483 -46.54 8.58 14.30
C THR A 483 -46.37 9.99 14.87
N THR A 484 -46.01 10.98 14.05
CA THR A 484 -45.82 12.38 14.49
C THR A 484 -47.03 13.28 14.22
N ALA A 485 -48.06 12.76 13.54
CA ALA A 485 -49.23 13.53 13.16
C ALA A 485 -50.23 13.62 14.31
N THR A 486 -50.63 14.83 14.69
CA THR A 486 -51.80 15.04 15.54
C THR A 486 -53.03 15.30 14.67
N VAL A 487 -54.07 14.51 14.90
CA VAL A 487 -55.32 14.63 14.18
C VAL A 487 -56.22 15.65 14.89
N ILE A 488 -56.50 16.77 14.23
CA ILE A 488 -57.34 17.83 14.79
C ILE A 488 -58.67 17.97 14.02
N PRO A 489 -59.77 18.30 14.71
CA PRO A 489 -60.99 18.71 14.04
C PRO A 489 -60.78 20.08 13.39
N THR A 490 -61.12 20.17 12.12
CA THR A 490 -61.14 21.42 11.36
C THR A 490 -62.57 21.70 10.94
N ILE A 491 -62.91 22.98 10.86
CA ILE A 491 -64.23 23.43 10.46
C ILE A 491 -64.09 24.09 9.09
N SER A 492 -64.76 23.53 8.10
CA SER A 492 -64.88 24.13 6.77
C SER A 492 -66.34 24.45 6.49
N PHE A 493 -66.58 25.51 5.74
CA PHE A 493 -67.91 25.90 5.32
C PHE A 493 -68.02 25.69 3.80
N GLU A 494 -68.99 24.87 3.36
CA GLU A 494 -69.06 24.40 1.97
C GLU A 494 -69.25 25.53 0.94
N ASN A 495 -69.68 26.73 1.36
CA ASN A 495 -69.90 27.89 0.48
C ASN A 495 -69.42 29.22 1.13
N GLY A 496 -68.24 29.23 1.74
CA GLY A 496 -67.73 30.39 2.47
C GLY A 496 -68.43 30.60 3.81
N ILE A 497 -68.23 31.76 4.46
CA ILE A 497 -68.61 32.01 5.88
C ILE A 497 -70.12 31.78 6.16
N ASN A 498 -70.97 31.85 5.13
CA ASN A 498 -72.42 31.65 5.23
C ASN A 498 -72.90 30.22 4.88
N GLY A 499 -71.98 29.30 4.55
CA GLY A 499 -72.30 27.92 4.18
C GLY A 499 -72.55 26.99 5.38
N MET A 500 -73.08 25.79 5.13
CA MET A 500 -73.25 24.78 6.17
C MET A 500 -71.89 24.37 6.77
N MET A 501 -71.82 24.36 8.10
CA MET A 501 -70.63 24.04 8.85
C MET A 501 -70.34 22.54 8.80
N LYS A 502 -69.25 22.15 8.14
CA LYS A 502 -68.81 20.76 8.05
C LYS A 502 -67.60 20.55 8.95
N LYS A 503 -67.73 19.61 9.89
CA LYS A 503 -66.60 19.14 10.70
C LYS A 503 -65.79 18.17 9.86
N ASN A 504 -64.58 18.58 9.52
CA ASN A 504 -63.56 17.75 8.88
C ASN A 504 -62.45 17.43 9.87
N ILE A 505 -61.56 16.54 9.46
CA ILE A 505 -60.43 16.10 10.27
C ILE A 505 -59.17 16.33 9.44
N LYS A 506 -58.13 16.94 10.03
CA LYS A 506 -56.85 17.20 9.36
C LYS A 506 -55.67 16.77 10.24
N LYS A 507 -54.65 16.18 9.61
CA LYS A 507 -53.35 15.89 10.25
C LYS A 507 -52.53 17.18 10.33
N VAL A 508 -51.97 17.45 11.49
CA VAL A 508 -51.03 18.55 11.77
C VAL A 508 -49.78 17.98 12.40
N TYR A 509 -48.63 18.39 11.91
CA TYR A 509 -47.32 17.88 12.32
C TYR A 509 -46.58 18.86 13.25
N PRO A 510 -45.57 18.42 14.01
CA PRO A 510 -44.97 19.21 15.09
C PRO A 510 -44.43 20.57 14.65
N ASN A 511 -43.88 20.69 13.45
CA ASN A 511 -43.32 21.93 12.92
C ASN A 511 -44.31 22.76 12.08
N ASP A 512 -45.56 22.30 11.88
CA ASP A 512 -46.57 23.07 11.16
C ASP A 512 -46.98 24.34 11.94
N PRO A 513 -47.48 25.38 11.27
CA PRO A 513 -48.09 26.52 11.94
C PRO A 513 -49.24 26.08 12.85
N CYS A 514 -49.31 26.64 14.06
CA CYS A 514 -50.32 26.24 15.03
C CYS A 514 -51.73 26.67 14.59
N PRO A 515 -52.74 25.77 14.60
CA PRO A 515 -54.11 26.05 14.16
C PRO A 515 -54.86 27.12 14.97
N CYS A 516 -54.41 27.44 16.19
CA CYS A 516 -54.97 28.53 16.99
C CYS A 516 -54.51 29.92 16.52
N CYS A 517 -53.78 29.99 15.39
CA CYS A 517 -53.28 31.21 14.78
C CYS A 517 -52.34 32.03 15.69
N SER A 518 -51.68 31.38 16.65
CA SER A 518 -50.73 32.04 17.57
C SER A 518 -49.41 32.48 16.93
N GLY A 519 -49.19 32.19 15.64
CA GLY A 519 -47.93 32.44 14.93
C GLY A 519 -46.78 31.50 15.32
N LYS A 520 -46.98 30.58 16.27
CA LYS A 520 -45.98 29.61 16.73
C LYS A 520 -46.11 28.27 15.96
N LYS A 521 -45.04 27.47 15.96
CA LYS A 521 -45.11 26.06 15.51
C LYS A 521 -46.02 25.26 16.45
N PHE A 522 -46.71 24.25 15.92
CA PHE A 522 -47.67 23.44 16.66
C PHE A 522 -47.07 22.84 17.94
N LYS A 523 -45.87 22.24 17.86
CA LYS A 523 -45.14 21.70 19.01
C LYS A 523 -44.71 22.72 20.06
N LYS A 524 -44.77 24.02 19.77
CA LYS A 524 -44.45 25.11 20.71
C LYS A 524 -45.72 25.83 21.20
N CYS A 525 -46.90 25.26 20.94
CA CYS A 525 -48.20 25.84 21.28
C CYS A 525 -49.21 24.72 21.57
N CYS A 526 -50.26 24.55 20.75
CA CYS A 526 -51.33 23.58 21.01
C CYS A 526 -50.90 22.10 20.95
N GLY A 527 -49.68 21.81 20.49
CA GLY A 527 -49.09 20.47 20.49
C GLY A 527 -48.19 20.16 21.68
N ASN A 528 -48.05 21.07 22.65
CA ASN A 528 -47.46 20.73 23.96
C ASN A 528 -48.53 19.98 24.78
N LEU A 529 -48.42 18.65 24.82
CA LEU A 529 -49.01 17.80 25.85
C LEU A 529 -47.90 17.27 26.76
#